data_AF-A0A924UKM1-F1
#
_entry.id   AF-A0A924UKM1-F1
#
_cell.length_a   1.000
_cell.length_b   1.000
_cell.length_c   1.000
_cell.angle_alpha   90.00
_cell.angle_beta   90.00
_cell.angle_gamma   90.00
#
_symmetry.space_group_name_H-M   'P 1'
#
loop_
_entity.id
_entity.type
_entity.pdbx_description
1 polymer ?
#
loop_
_entity_poly.entity_id
_entity_poly.type
_entity_poly.pdbx_seq_one_letter_code
_entity_poly.pdbx_strand_id
1 'polypeptide(L)' 'MEKQSTLSTNIDSELKKALAAFCKKRGLKIQSVVENAIREQLEDEIDLASYNERKNDEEIALASILKKLKK' A
#
# COMPACT_ATOMS: atom_id res chain seq x y z
N MET A 1 18.62 -0.33 12.41
CA MET A 1 17.82 0.90 12.22
C MET A 1 17.94 1.27 10.76
N GLU A 2 16.83 1.22 10.02
CA GLU A 2 16.84 1.65 8.62
C GLU A 2 17.19 3.15 8.52
N LYS A 3 17.79 3.55 7.40
CA LYS A 3 18.12 4.95 7.15
C LYS A 3 16.82 5.74 6.95
N GLN A 4 16.58 6.72 7.81
CA GLN A 4 15.46 7.65 7.65
C GLN A 4 15.81 8.73 6.62
N SER A 5 14.86 9.05 5.76
CA SER A 5 14.92 10.19 4.84
C SER A 5 13.83 11.20 5.19
N THR A 6 14.11 12.48 4.92
CA THR A 6 13.15 13.56 5.18
C THR A 6 12.27 13.77 3.95
N LEU A 7 10.95 13.75 4.14
CA LEU A 7 9.96 14.19 3.16
C LEU A 7 9.46 15.59 3.54
N SER A 8 9.74 16.58 2.69
CA SER A 8 9.23 17.94 2.83
C SER A 8 8.22 18.22 1.74
N THR A 9 6.99 18.58 2.11
CA THR A 9 5.93 18.93 1.17
C THR A 9 4.95 19.94 1.77
N ASN A 10 4.17 20.59 0.92
CA ASN A 10 3.11 21.50 1.32
C ASN A 10 1.78 20.74 1.34
N ILE A 11 0.96 20.98 2.37
CA ILE A 11 -0.40 20.45 2.48
C ILE A 11 -1.35 21.57 2.90
N ASP A 12 -2.64 21.38 2.65
CA ASP A 12 -3.67 22.31 3.08
C ASP A 12 -3.60 22.59 4.60
N SER A 13 -3.82 23.86 4.97
CA SER A 13 -3.63 24.32 6.34
C SER A 13 -4.70 23.78 7.30
N GLU A 14 -5.93 23.60 6.84
CA GLU A 14 -7.01 23.01 7.64
C GLU A 14 -6.81 21.49 7.76
N LEU A 15 -6.37 20.83 6.69
CA LEU A 15 -5.99 19.42 6.72
C LEU A 15 -4.86 19.16 7.72
N LYS A 16 -3.83 20.01 7.77
CA LYS A 16 -2.74 19.91 8.75
C LYS A 16 -3.25 20.02 10.19
N LYS A 17 -4.18 20.94 10.46
CA LYS A 17 -4.80 21.11 11.79
C LYS A 17 -5.61 19.87 12.16
N ALA A 18 -6.41 19.34 11.24
CA ALA A 18 -7.20 18.14 11.44
C ALA A 18 -6.32 16.92 11.73
N LEU A 19 -5.24 16.73 10.96
CA LEU A 19 -4.27 15.65 11.15
C LEU A 19 -3.58 15.74 12.51
N ALA A 20 -3.17 16.95 12.93
CA ALA A 20 -2.57 17.17 14.24
C ALA A 20 -3.54 16.84 15.38
N ALA A 21 -4.81 17.27 15.27
CA ALA A 21 -5.84 16.98 16.26
C ALA A 21 -6.14 15.46 16.35
N PHE A 22 -6.23 14.79 15.20
CA PHE A 22 -6.40 13.34 15.10
C PHE A 22 -5.26 12.59 15.80
N CYS A 23 -4.01 12.95 15.50
CA CYS A 23 -2.83 12.33 16.08
C CYS A 23 -2.77 12.56 17.60
N LYS A 24 -3.05 13.80 18.06
CA LYS A 24 -3.08 14.15 19.48
C LYS A 24 -4.13 13.34 20.24
N LYS A 25 -5.33 13.17 19.68
CA LYS A 25 -6.42 12.40 20.30
C LYS A 25 -6.07 10.91 20.45
N ARG A 26 -5.29 10.35 19.52
CA ARG A 26 -4.96 8.92 19.47
C ARG A 26 -3.56 8.57 19.99
N GLY A 27 -2.76 9.55 20.41
CA GLY A 27 -1.39 9.32 20.85
C GLY A 27 -0.45 8.88 19.72
N LEU A 28 -0.73 9.27 18.47
CA LEU A 28 0.03 8.86 17.29
C LEU A 28 1.04 9.94 16.88
N LYS A 29 2.14 9.53 16.24
CA LYS A 29 3.07 10.43 15.58
C LYS A 29 2.61 10.71 14.16
N ILE A 30 2.59 11.98 13.75
CA ILE A 30 2.22 12.41 12.39
C ILE A 30 3.06 11.67 11.35
N GLN A 31 4.38 11.54 11.56
CA GLN A 31 5.27 10.80 10.67
C GLN A 31 4.76 9.38 10.39
N SER A 32 4.39 8.62 11.44
CA SER A 32 3.95 7.23 11.27
C SER A 32 2.61 7.14 10.53
N VAL A 33 1.70 8.08 10.76
CA VAL A 33 0.42 8.12 10.03
C VAL A 33 0.65 8.42 8.55
N VAL A 34 1.49 9.40 8.25
CA VAL A 34 1.82 9.77 6.86
C VAL A 34 2.57 8.63 6.15
N GLU A 35 3.54 8.02 6.82
CA GLU A 35 4.31 6.90 6.25
C GLU A 35 3.42 5.70 5.94
N ASN A 36 2.51 5.34 6.85
CA ASN A 36 1.58 4.24 6.62
C ASN A 36 0.60 4.54 5.49
N ALA A 37 0.02 5.75 5.46
CA ALA A 37 -0.90 6.14 4.39
C ALA A 37 -0.22 6.13 3.01
N ILE A 38 1.04 6.59 2.92
CA ILE A 38 1.82 6.52 1.67
C ILE A 38 2.10 5.06 1.30
N ARG A 39 2.49 4.22 2.27
CA ARG A 39 2.75 2.80 2.03
C ARG A 39 1.51 2.08 1.51
N GLU A 40 0.37 2.24 2.18
CA GLU A 40 -0.91 1.67 1.76
C GLU A 40 -1.26 2.08 0.32
N GLN A 41 -1.17 3.38 0.01
CA GLN A 41 -1.47 3.88 -1.33
C GLN A 41 -0.55 3.31 -2.42
N LEU A 42 0.73 3.09 -2.11
CA LEU A 42 1.70 2.50 -3.04
C LEU A 42 1.48 1.00 -3.21
N GLU A 43 1.18 0.29 -2.12
CA GLU A 43 0.87 -1.14 -2.13
C GLU A 43 -0.39 -1.43 -2.96
N ASP A 44 -1.44 -0.62 -2.79
CA ASP A 44 -2.67 -0.72 -3.57
C ASP A 44 -2.42 -0.54 -5.08
N GLU A 45 -1.60 0.45 -5.47
CA GLU A 45 -1.26 0.67 -6.88
C GLU A 45 -0.46 -0.49 -7.47
N ILE A 46 0.46 -1.08 -6.69
CA ILE A 46 1.24 -2.25 -7.12
C ILE A 46 0.34 -3.48 -7.28
N ASP A 47 -0.61 -3.69 -6.38
CA ASP A 47 -1.57 -4.79 -6.48
C ASP A 47 -2.47 -4.62 -7.72
N LEU A 48 -2.96 -3.40 -7.97
CA LEU A 48 -3.71 -3.07 -9.17
C LEU A 48 -2.89 -3.28 -10.45
N ALA A 49 -1.61 -2.90 -10.45
CA ALA A 49 -0.72 -3.15 -11.58
C ALA A 49 -0.52 -4.65 -11.81
N SER A 50 -0.23 -5.40 -10.75
CA SER A 50 -0.04 -6.86 -10.78
C SER A 50 -1.30 -7.60 -11.24
N TYR A 51 -2.48 -7.15 -10.80
CA TYR A 51 -3.76 -7.65 -11.28
C TYR A 51 -3.93 -7.36 -12.78
N ASN A 52 -3.64 -6.14 -13.21
CA ASN A 52 -3.79 -5.75 -14.62
C ASN A 52 -2.84 -6.48 -15.56
N GLU A 53 -1.64 -6.84 -15.11
CA GLU A 53 -0.71 -7.69 -15.86
C GLU A 53 -1.27 -9.09 -16.05
N ARG A 54 -1.82 -9.68 -14.99
CA ARG A 54 -2.22 -11.10 -14.95
C ARG A 54 -3.65 -11.38 -15.40
N LYS A 55 -4.51 -10.36 -15.48
CA LYS A 55 -5.94 -10.55 -15.79
C LYS A 55 -6.23 -11.16 -17.17
N ASN A 56 -5.27 -11.09 -18.09
CA ASN A 56 -5.40 -11.62 -19.44
C ASN A 56 -4.53 -12.88 -19.65
N ASP A 57 -3.93 -13.42 -18.59
CA ASP A 57 -3.15 -14.64 -18.69
C ASP A 57 -4.05 -15.81 -19.10
N GLU A 58 -3.49 -16.74 -19.88
CA GLU A 58 -4.23 -17.94 -20.28
C GLU A 58 -4.64 -18.75 -19.05
N GLU A 59 -5.94 -18.90 -18.85
CA GLU A 59 -6.47 -19.72 -17.78
C GLU A 59 -6.28 -21.21 -18.09
N ILE A 60 -5.57 -21.91 -17.21
CA ILE A 60 -5.36 -23.36 -17.33
C ILE A 60 -6.27 -24.06 -16.32
N ALA A 61 -7.09 -24.99 -16.81
CA ALA A 61 -7.95 -25.79 -15.94
C ALA A 61 -7.13 -26.54 -14.87
N LEU A 62 -7.54 -26.41 -13.60
CA LEU A 62 -6.90 -27.05 -12.45
C LEU A 62 -6.70 -28.57 -12.65
N ALA A 63 -7.67 -29.23 -13.30
CA ALA A 63 -7.60 -30.65 -13.61
C ALA A 63 -6.40 -31.02 -14.50
N SER A 64 -5.99 -30.15 -15.42
CA SER A 64 -4.84 -30.35 -16.30
C SER A 64 -3.51 -30.23 -15.53
N ILE A 65 -3.44 -29.33 -14.54
CA ILE A 65 -2.28 -29.15 -13.66
C ILE A 65 -2.14 -30.36 -12.72
N LEU A 66 -3.23 -30.80 -12.09
CA LEU A 66 -3.23 -31.94 -11.16
C LEU A 66 -2.82 -33.25 -11.83
N LYS A 67 -3.14 -33.44 -13.12
CA LYS A 67 -2.67 -34.59 -13.91
C LYS A 67 -1.16 -34.57 -14.14
N LYS A 68 -0.54 -33.39 -14.27
CA LYS A 68 0.93 -33.25 -14.45
C LYS A 68 1.70 -33.50 -13.14
N LEU A 69 1.12 -33.17 -11.99
CA LEU A 69 1.74 -33.30 -10.67
C LEU A 69 1.72 -34.71 -10.08
N LYS A 70 0.84 -35.61 -10.55
CA LYS A 70 0.74 -37.00 -10.06
C LYS A 70 1.75 -37.96 -10.73
N LYS A 71 2.89 -37.45 -11.19
CA LYS A 71 3.96 -38.26 -11.80
C LYS A 71 5.11 -38.48 -10.82
#